data_AF-A0A9E3DZD1-F1
#
_entry.id   AF-A0A9E3DZD1-F1
#
_cell.length_a   1.000
_cell.length_b   1.000
_cell.length_c   1.000
_cell.angle_alpha   90.00
_cell.angle_beta   90.00
_cell.angle_gamma   90.00
#
_symmetry.space_group_name_H-M   'P 1'
#
loop_
_entity.id
_entity.type
_entity.pdbx_description
1 polymer ?
#
loop_
_entity_poly.entity_id
_entity_poly.type
_entity_poly.pdbx_seq_one_letter_code
_entity_poly.pdbx_strand_id
1 'polypeptide(L)'
;MRNSTLHQILEGFIADAAGQLVAETARGAEVPFELIEQQGGSSPLYCYRPLTGAFIRERLDVLAALPSYAAAVRALAALDGIEAYLRERGEPRIPAQARERADAALRCLLARVFAERSEFGFDPARFEAAYAELERALYEGRCITTVIAPLLGIALDHRSRELALGDGLSLVRGETCADAPTEAVWGDGEDPTVLAVLVVAQDRAVPPPVSIARARFRRVLTTLRLFERGGYAIGPMGWTRTDSGSWRPVAL
;
A
#
# COMPACT_ATOMS: atom_id res chain seq x y z
N MET A 1 5.15 -7.35 -4.37
CA MET A 1 4.44 -8.02 -5.49
C MET A 1 4.32 -6.96 -6.58
N ARG A 2 4.91 -7.16 -7.77
CA ARG A 2 5.03 -6.11 -8.80
C ARG A 2 3.76 -6.07 -9.65
N ASN A 3 3.13 -4.91 -9.78
CA ASN A 3 1.93 -4.76 -10.62
C ASN A 3 2.36 -4.49 -12.07
N SER A 4 2.44 -5.55 -12.88
CA SER A 4 2.92 -5.46 -14.28
C SER A 4 2.07 -4.54 -15.16
N THR A 5 0.75 -4.48 -14.92
CA THR A 5 -0.15 -3.60 -15.66
C THR A 5 0.10 -2.13 -15.32
N LEU A 6 0.23 -1.79 -14.03
CA LEU A 6 0.56 -0.43 -13.61
C LEU A 6 1.91 0.01 -14.18
N HIS A 7 2.91 -0.86 -14.07
CA HIS A 7 4.25 -0.62 -14.60
C HIS A 7 4.23 -0.25 -16.08
N GLN A 8 3.58 -1.06 -16.94
CA GLN A 8 3.47 -0.80 -18.38
C GLN A 8 2.75 0.52 -18.70
N ILE A 9 1.67 0.82 -17.98
CA ILE A 9 0.91 2.06 -18.18
C ILE A 9 1.77 3.29 -17.84
N LEU A 10 2.47 3.24 -16.70
CA LEU A 10 3.33 4.35 -16.28
C LEU A 10 4.56 4.48 -17.19
N GLU A 11 5.16 3.37 -17.61
CA GLU A 11 6.28 3.38 -18.55
C GLU A 11 5.90 4.06 -19.86
N GLY A 12 4.76 3.67 -20.45
CA GLY A 12 4.25 4.28 -21.69
C GLY A 12 3.99 5.78 -21.54
N PHE A 13 3.37 6.20 -20.44
CA PHE A 13 3.17 7.63 -20.18
C PHE A 13 4.48 8.40 -20.02
N ILE A 14 5.46 7.87 -19.27
CA ILE A 14 6.76 8.53 -19.07
C ILE A 14 7.53 8.62 -20.39
N ALA A 15 7.44 7.60 -21.26
CA ALA A 15 8.05 7.63 -22.58
C ALA A 15 7.40 8.69 -23.51
N ASP A 16 6.07 8.80 -23.51
CA ASP A 16 5.36 9.84 -24.27
C ASP A 16 5.70 11.25 -23.74
N ALA A 17 5.74 11.42 -22.42
CA ALA A 17 6.12 12.66 -21.78
C ALA A 17 7.57 13.06 -22.11
N ALA A 18 8.49 12.09 -22.12
CA ALA A 18 9.87 12.28 -22.56
C ALA A 18 9.92 12.85 -23.98
N GLY A 19 9.20 12.21 -24.91
CA GLY A 19 9.12 12.64 -26.31
C GLY A 19 8.55 14.06 -26.45
N GLN A 20 7.49 14.39 -25.70
CA GLN A 20 6.91 15.73 -25.71
C GLN A 20 7.88 16.78 -25.17
N LEU A 21 8.58 16.52 -24.06
CA LEU A 21 9.53 17.45 -23.47
C LEU A 21 10.76 17.67 -24.38
N VAL A 22 11.23 16.63 -25.08
CA VAL A 22 12.26 16.75 -26.12
C VAL A 22 11.79 17.63 -27.28
N ALA A 23 10.53 17.50 -27.71
CA ALA A 23 9.97 18.34 -28.76
C ALA A 23 9.89 19.82 -28.33
N GLU A 24 9.54 20.09 -27.07
CA GLU A 24 9.50 21.45 -26.52
C GLU A 24 10.90 22.08 -26.48
N THR A 25 11.92 21.37 -26.00
CA THR A 25 13.29 21.92 -25.99
C THR A 25 13.85 22.11 -27.39
N ALA A 26 13.53 21.22 -28.34
CA ALA A 26 13.91 21.38 -29.74
C ALA A 26 13.25 22.61 -30.41
N ARG A 27 12.08 23.04 -29.93
CA ARG A 27 11.41 24.29 -30.37
C ARG A 27 11.98 25.55 -29.70
N GLY A 28 12.97 25.41 -28.81
CA GLY A 28 13.63 26.51 -28.14
C GLY A 28 13.13 26.78 -26.71
N ALA A 29 12.36 25.88 -26.09
CA ALA A 29 12.06 26.01 -24.68
C ALA A 29 13.32 25.74 -23.83
N GLU A 30 13.71 26.71 -23.01
CA GLU A 30 14.91 26.60 -22.17
C GLU A 30 14.56 26.04 -20.77
N VAL A 31 15.42 25.16 -20.25
CA VAL A 31 15.35 24.67 -18.88
C VAL A 31 16.05 25.67 -17.98
N PRO A 32 15.37 26.26 -16.97
CA PRO A 32 16.02 27.21 -16.08
C PRO A 32 17.05 26.51 -15.18
N PHE A 33 18.06 27.25 -14.74
CA PHE A 33 19.11 26.77 -13.84
C PHE A 33 19.18 27.63 -12.59
N GLU A 34 19.53 26.99 -11.47
CA GLU A 34 19.91 27.68 -10.24
C GLU A 34 21.41 27.49 -9.97
N LEU A 35 22.02 28.46 -9.30
CA LEU A 35 23.41 28.40 -8.85
C LEU A 35 23.45 27.94 -7.40
N ILE A 36 24.08 26.79 -7.15
CA ILE A 36 24.24 26.24 -5.81
C ILE A 36 25.70 26.35 -5.38
N GLU A 37 25.93 26.83 -4.17
CA GLU A 37 27.23 26.82 -3.54
C GLU A 37 27.48 25.46 -2.87
N GLN A 38 28.50 24.73 -3.34
CA GLN A 38 28.94 23.49 -2.74
C GLN A 38 29.91 23.79 -1.60
N GLN A 39 29.52 23.49 -0.36
CA GLN A 39 30.42 23.64 0.79
C GLN A 39 31.45 22.50 0.80
N GLY A 40 32.70 22.84 0.47
CA GLY A 40 33.79 21.88 0.40
C GLY A 40 35.15 22.54 0.17
N GLY A 41 35.68 23.23 1.18
CA GLY A 41 37.05 23.77 1.19
C GLY A 41 37.15 25.27 1.46
N SER A 42 38.38 25.80 1.37
CA SER A 42 38.75 27.22 1.62
C SER A 42 38.15 28.21 0.59
N SER A 43 37.57 27.72 -0.51
CA SER A 43 36.91 28.53 -1.53
C SER A 43 35.56 27.91 -1.92
N PRO A 44 34.50 28.72 -2.09
CA PRO A 44 33.21 28.23 -2.56
C PRO A 44 33.30 27.78 -4.02
N LEU A 45 32.76 26.60 -4.32
CA LEU A 45 32.53 26.12 -5.68
C LEU A 45 31.06 26.31 -6.01
N TYR A 46 30.78 26.85 -7.20
CA TYR A 46 29.42 27.04 -7.67
C TYR A 46 29.06 26.02 -8.74
N CYS A 47 27.93 25.34 -8.57
CA CYS A 47 27.41 24.37 -9.51
C CYS A 47 26.08 24.85 -10.09
N TYR A 48 25.91 24.69 -11.40
CA TYR A 48 24.62 24.90 -12.06
C TYR A 48 23.75 23.65 -11.89
N ARG A 49 22.56 23.82 -11.31
CA ARG A 49 21.56 22.75 -11.21
C ARG A 49 20.36 23.07 -12.09
N PRO A 50 19.96 22.17 -13.00
CA PRO A 50 18.77 22.39 -13.81
C PRO A 50 17.51 22.26 -12.95
N LEU A 51 16.61 23.24 -13.07
CA LEU A 51 15.32 23.30 -12.40
C LEU A 51 14.25 22.50 -13.18
N THR A 52 14.52 21.22 -13.41
CA THR A 52 13.67 20.34 -14.23
C THR A 52 12.26 20.20 -13.69
N GLY A 53 12.11 20.14 -12.37
CA GLY A 53 10.81 20.09 -11.72
C GLY A 53 9.96 21.33 -11.98
N ALA A 54 10.57 22.52 -12.06
CA ALA A 54 9.87 23.75 -12.41
C ALA A 54 9.49 23.76 -13.90
N PHE A 55 10.44 23.38 -14.77
CA PHE A 55 10.18 23.24 -16.19
C PHE A 55 8.99 22.31 -16.48
N ILE A 56 8.99 21.11 -15.91
CA ILE A 56 7.91 20.12 -16.08
C ILE A 56 6.57 20.67 -15.55
N ARG A 57 6.58 21.39 -14.42
CA ARG A 57 5.37 21.94 -13.81
C ARG A 57 4.65 22.92 -14.72
N GLU A 58 5.39 23.75 -15.44
CA GLU A 58 4.85 24.71 -16.41
C GLU A 58 4.26 24.02 -17.65
N ARG A 59 4.65 22.77 -17.97
CA ARG A 59 4.15 22.01 -19.13
C ARG A 59 3.10 20.97 -18.74
N LEU A 60 2.57 20.97 -17.51
CA LEU A 60 1.62 19.96 -17.07
C LEU A 60 0.37 19.90 -17.95
N ASP A 61 -0.15 21.03 -18.41
CA ASP A 61 -1.33 21.06 -19.28
C ASP A 61 -1.08 20.36 -20.62
N VAL A 62 0.12 20.55 -21.18
CA VAL A 62 0.55 19.90 -22.42
C VAL A 62 0.72 18.39 -22.20
N LEU A 63 1.33 17.99 -21.08
CA LEU A 63 1.49 16.57 -20.72
C LEU A 63 0.14 15.90 -20.41
N ALA A 64 -0.82 16.65 -19.84
CA ALA A 64 -2.16 16.16 -19.54
C ALA A 64 -2.99 15.90 -20.80
N ALA A 65 -2.65 16.54 -21.92
CA ALA A 65 -3.28 16.31 -23.22
C ALA A 65 -2.78 15.04 -23.94
N LEU A 66 -1.74 14.37 -23.42
CA LEU A 66 -1.21 13.14 -24.02
C LEU A 66 -2.23 11.98 -23.92
N PRO A 67 -2.37 11.14 -24.95
CA PRO A 67 -3.30 10.01 -24.93
C PRO A 67 -3.09 9.03 -23.77
N SER A 68 -1.83 8.83 -23.36
CA SER A 68 -1.43 7.93 -22.26
C SER A 68 -1.74 8.48 -20.86
N TYR A 69 -1.92 9.80 -20.72
CA TYR A 69 -2.10 10.45 -19.42
C TYR A 69 -3.36 9.96 -18.70
N ALA A 70 -4.50 9.89 -19.38
CA ALA A 70 -5.77 9.49 -18.77
C ALA A 70 -5.72 8.04 -18.23
N ALA A 71 -4.99 7.14 -18.90
CA ALA A 71 -4.80 5.77 -18.43
C ALA A 71 -3.90 5.72 -17.19
N ALA A 72 -2.78 6.44 -17.19
CA ALA A 72 -1.84 6.53 -16.08
C ALA A 72 -2.49 7.08 -14.81
N VAL A 73 -3.26 8.15 -14.96
CA VAL A 73 -4.08 8.74 -13.91
C VAL A 73 -5.05 7.74 -13.31
N ARG A 74 -5.82 7.04 -14.16
CA ARG A 74 -6.87 6.14 -13.68
C ARG A 74 -6.26 4.96 -12.95
N ALA A 75 -5.14 4.44 -13.47
CA ALA A 75 -4.39 3.38 -12.83
C ALA A 75 -3.92 3.79 -11.42
N LEU A 76 -3.38 5.00 -11.27
CA LEU A 76 -2.98 5.53 -9.97
C LEU A 76 -4.19 5.83 -9.07
N ALA A 77 -5.23 6.49 -9.57
CA ALA A 77 -6.40 6.85 -8.75
C ALA A 77 -7.14 5.63 -8.17
N ALA A 78 -6.96 4.44 -8.76
CA ALA A 78 -7.48 3.18 -8.26
C ALA A 78 -6.63 2.53 -7.15
N LEU A 79 -5.45 3.06 -6.85
CA LEU A 79 -4.55 2.56 -5.82
C LEU A 79 -4.78 3.28 -4.49
N ASP A 80 -4.75 2.50 -3.42
CA ASP A 80 -4.61 3.02 -2.06
C ASP A 80 -3.14 3.31 -1.75
N GLY A 81 -2.87 4.26 -0.84
CA GLY A 81 -1.52 4.49 -0.30
C GLY A 81 -0.66 5.47 -1.10
N ILE A 82 -1.18 6.06 -2.18
CA ILE A 82 -0.49 7.13 -2.93
C ILE A 82 -0.13 8.31 -2.04
N GLU A 83 -0.91 8.57 -0.98
CA GLU A 83 -0.61 9.63 -0.02
C GLU A 83 0.73 9.43 0.68
N ALA A 84 1.14 8.17 0.90
CA ALA A 84 2.43 7.85 1.50
C ALA A 84 3.58 8.24 0.57
N TYR A 85 3.46 7.89 -0.71
CA TYR A 85 4.41 8.32 -1.73
C TYR A 85 4.52 9.84 -1.79
N LEU A 86 3.40 10.57 -1.86
CA LEU A 86 3.40 12.03 -1.91
C LEU A 86 4.04 12.67 -0.66
N ARG A 87 3.81 12.10 0.53
CA ARG A 87 4.43 12.55 1.78
C ARG A 87 5.95 12.33 1.77
N GLU A 88 6.42 11.18 1.31
CA GLU A 88 7.86 10.90 1.18
C GLU A 88 8.54 11.87 0.20
N ARG A 89 7.81 12.33 -0.81
CA ARG A 89 8.28 13.36 -1.76
C ARG A 89 8.22 14.78 -1.22
N GLY A 90 7.77 14.98 0.01
CA GLY A 90 7.69 16.29 0.65
C GLY A 90 6.57 17.16 0.08
N GLU A 91 5.51 16.58 -0.48
CA GLU A 91 4.36 17.37 -0.93
C GLU A 91 3.68 18.05 0.28
N PRO A 92 3.58 19.39 0.29
CA PRO A 92 3.16 20.15 1.46
C PRO A 92 1.67 19.94 1.78
N ARG A 93 0.87 19.65 0.75
CA ARG A 93 -0.56 19.37 0.89
C ARG A 93 -0.90 18.14 0.08
N ILE A 94 -1.43 17.13 0.75
CA ILE A 94 -1.99 15.95 0.08
C ILE A 94 -3.42 16.27 -0.36
N PRO A 95 -3.74 16.21 -1.66
CA PRO A 95 -5.10 16.46 -2.14
C PRO A 95 -6.10 15.44 -1.58
N ALA A 96 -7.35 15.86 -1.35
CA ALA A 96 -8.39 14.95 -0.87
C ALA A 96 -8.93 14.04 -2.01
N GLN A 97 -9.13 14.62 -3.20
CA GLN A 97 -9.68 13.91 -4.35
C GLN A 97 -8.66 12.92 -4.92
N ALA A 98 -9.10 11.67 -5.20
CA ALA A 98 -8.23 10.62 -5.73
C ALA A 98 -7.57 11.02 -7.05
N ARG A 99 -8.32 11.71 -7.91
CA ARG A 99 -7.83 12.23 -9.20
C ARG A 99 -6.67 13.22 -9.02
N GLU A 100 -6.81 14.19 -8.12
CA GLU A 100 -5.79 15.20 -7.84
C GLU A 100 -4.54 14.57 -7.20
N ARG A 101 -4.72 13.54 -6.36
CA ARG A 101 -3.60 12.77 -5.80
C ARG A 101 -2.83 12.02 -6.88
N ALA A 102 -3.55 11.41 -7.82
CA ALA A 102 -2.93 10.73 -8.96
C ALA A 102 -2.13 11.71 -9.84
N ASP A 103 -2.63 12.92 -10.06
CA ASP A 103 -1.90 13.98 -10.78
C ASP A 103 -0.62 14.39 -10.06
N ALA A 104 -0.72 14.64 -8.75
CA ALA A 104 0.45 14.96 -7.94
C ALA A 104 1.49 13.83 -8.00
N ALA A 105 1.04 12.57 -7.96
CA ALA A 105 1.93 11.42 -8.00
C ALA A 105 2.64 11.28 -9.34
N LEU A 106 1.93 11.49 -10.47
CA LEU A 106 2.56 11.52 -11.80
C LEU A 106 3.58 12.65 -11.92
N ARG A 107 3.26 13.83 -11.40
CA ARG A 107 4.19 14.96 -11.39
C ARG A 107 5.46 14.65 -10.58
N CYS A 108 5.31 14.08 -9.39
CA CYS A 108 6.44 13.66 -8.57
C CYS A 108 7.29 12.59 -9.27
N LEU A 109 6.64 11.61 -9.91
CA LEU A 109 7.32 10.55 -10.67
C LEU A 109 8.12 11.13 -11.85
N LEU A 110 7.51 12.00 -12.65
CA LEU A 110 8.18 12.71 -13.76
C LEU A 110 9.38 13.52 -13.27
N ALA A 111 9.21 14.32 -12.22
CA ALA A 111 10.29 15.11 -11.63
C ALA A 111 11.43 14.21 -11.13
N ARG A 112 11.12 13.01 -10.63
CA ARG A 112 12.11 12.05 -10.17
C ARG A 112 12.87 11.40 -11.33
N VAL A 113 12.18 10.99 -12.39
CA VAL A 113 12.78 10.38 -13.59
C VAL A 113 13.77 11.35 -14.25
N PHE A 114 13.38 12.63 -14.38
CA PHE A 114 14.19 13.68 -15.00
C PHE A 114 14.98 14.54 -14.00
N ALA A 115 15.17 14.05 -12.77
CA ALA A 115 15.93 14.80 -11.78
C ALA A 115 17.35 15.09 -12.29
N GLU A 116 17.76 16.35 -12.17
CA GLU A 116 19.13 16.83 -12.44
C GLU A 116 19.58 16.70 -13.91
N ARG A 117 18.65 16.76 -14.87
CA ARG A 117 18.97 16.70 -16.31
C ARG A 117 18.40 17.84 -17.13
N SER A 118 19.18 18.43 -18.01
CA SER A 118 18.66 19.35 -19.04
C SER A 118 18.08 18.63 -20.26
N GLU A 119 18.32 17.32 -20.38
CA GLU A 119 17.86 16.49 -21.50
C GLU A 119 16.77 15.52 -21.05
N PHE A 120 15.69 15.45 -21.85
CA PHE A 120 14.49 14.70 -21.51
C PHE A 120 14.35 13.35 -22.25
N GLY A 121 15.45 12.79 -22.77
CA GLY A 121 15.42 11.45 -23.38
C GLY A 121 14.99 10.38 -22.37
N PHE A 122 14.11 9.46 -22.80
CA PHE A 122 13.65 8.35 -21.97
C PHE A 122 14.81 7.42 -21.64
N ASP A 123 14.97 7.13 -20.35
CA ASP A 123 15.98 6.20 -19.82
C ASP A 123 15.27 5.14 -18.96
N PRO A 124 15.22 3.88 -19.43
CA PRO A 124 14.57 2.79 -18.70
C PRO A 124 15.12 2.61 -17.28
N ALA A 125 16.43 2.76 -17.05
CA ALA A 125 17.02 2.52 -15.74
C ALA A 125 16.55 3.56 -14.71
N ARG A 126 16.38 4.81 -15.13
CA ARG A 126 15.85 5.88 -14.28
C ARG A 126 14.37 5.72 -14.01
N PHE A 127 13.61 5.30 -15.02
CA PHE A 127 12.21 4.93 -14.82
C PHE A 127 12.08 3.80 -13.80
N GLU A 128 12.84 2.72 -13.95
CA GLU A 128 12.85 1.60 -13.00
C GLU A 128 13.19 2.04 -11.57
N ALA A 129 14.21 2.90 -11.39
CA ALA A 129 14.56 3.43 -10.08
C ALA A 129 13.43 4.28 -9.47
N ALA A 130 12.83 5.18 -10.26
CA ALA A 130 11.73 6.03 -9.79
C ALA A 130 10.47 5.22 -9.49
N TYR A 131 10.17 4.21 -10.30
CA TYR A 131 9.06 3.27 -10.12
C TYR A 131 9.28 2.38 -8.90
N ALA A 132 10.50 1.90 -8.66
CA ALA A 132 10.83 1.13 -7.45
C ALA A 132 10.62 1.96 -6.17
N GLU A 133 10.95 3.26 -6.19
CA GLU A 133 10.66 4.16 -5.08
C GLU A 133 9.14 4.36 -4.87
N LEU A 134 8.35 4.42 -5.96
CA LEU A 134 6.88 4.44 -5.88
C LEU A 134 6.31 3.13 -5.32
N GLU A 135 6.72 1.98 -5.85
CA GLU A 135 6.28 0.67 -5.34
C GLU A 135 6.66 0.50 -3.88
N ARG A 136 7.88 0.87 -3.53
CA ARG A 136 8.34 0.86 -2.16
C ARG A 136 7.43 1.70 -1.28
N ALA A 137 7.08 2.94 -1.64
CA ALA A 137 6.15 3.74 -0.84
C ALA A 137 4.70 3.21 -0.80
N LEU A 138 4.23 2.52 -1.85
CA LEU A 138 2.91 1.90 -1.89
C LEU A 138 2.81 0.64 -1.01
N TYR A 139 3.92 -0.09 -0.87
CA TYR A 139 3.97 -1.36 -0.16
C TYR A 139 4.66 -1.29 1.21
N GLU A 140 5.57 -0.32 1.43
CA GLU A 140 6.08 0.04 2.75
C GLU A 140 4.96 0.69 3.55
N GLY A 141 4.63 0.08 4.69
CA GLY A 141 3.53 0.54 5.54
C GLY A 141 2.21 -0.17 5.32
N ARG A 142 2.11 -1.16 4.42
CA ARG A 142 0.99 -2.13 4.44
C ARG A 142 1.41 -3.36 5.23
N CYS A 143 0.51 -3.92 6.02
CA CYS A 143 0.71 -5.17 6.73
C CYS A 143 -0.55 -6.03 6.69
N ILE A 144 -0.36 -7.33 6.82
CA ILE A 144 -1.47 -8.26 7.04
C ILE A 144 -1.59 -8.44 8.55
N THR A 145 -2.73 -8.06 9.12
CA THR A 145 -3.00 -8.32 10.53
C THR A 145 -4.04 -9.43 10.66
N THR A 146 -3.66 -10.49 11.37
CA THR A 146 -4.53 -11.61 11.71
C THR A 146 -4.97 -11.49 13.15
N VAL A 147 -6.27 -11.56 13.41
CA VAL A 147 -6.85 -11.67 14.75
C VAL A 147 -7.52 -13.03 14.88
N ILE A 148 -7.22 -13.76 15.95
CA ILE A 148 -7.82 -15.07 16.25
C ILE A 148 -8.50 -15.05 17.62
N ALA A 149 -9.56 -15.83 17.76
CA ALA A 149 -10.28 -16.04 19.00
C ALA A 149 -10.84 -17.47 19.10
N PRO A 150 -10.75 -18.15 20.24
CA PRO A 150 -11.40 -19.44 20.45
C PRO A 150 -12.92 -19.29 20.36
N LEU A 151 -13.55 -20.11 19.53
CA LEU A 151 -14.99 -20.25 19.41
C LEU A 151 -15.39 -21.58 20.07
N LEU A 152 -16.06 -21.45 21.21
CA LEU A 152 -16.46 -22.55 22.07
C LEU A 152 -17.86 -23.06 21.70
N GLY A 153 -18.09 -24.35 21.93
CA GLY A 153 -19.38 -25.01 21.69
C GLY A 153 -19.63 -25.39 20.23
N ILE A 154 -18.60 -25.36 19.38
CA ILE A 154 -18.65 -25.82 17.99
C ILE A 154 -17.44 -26.69 17.68
N ALA A 155 -17.64 -27.66 16.79
CA ALA A 155 -16.57 -28.42 16.17
C ALA A 155 -16.73 -28.35 14.65
N LEU A 156 -15.61 -28.33 13.93
CA LEU A 156 -15.62 -28.52 12.49
C LEU A 156 -15.55 -30.02 12.18
N ASP A 157 -16.18 -30.43 11.08
CA ASP A 157 -16.07 -31.81 10.61
C ASP A 157 -14.60 -32.20 10.41
N HIS A 158 -14.28 -33.46 10.65
CA HIS A 158 -12.93 -34.01 10.56
C HIS A 158 -12.24 -33.76 9.20
N ARG A 159 -13.00 -33.62 8.11
CA ARG A 159 -12.48 -33.32 6.75
C ARG A 159 -12.33 -31.84 6.48
N SER A 160 -13.00 -30.99 7.25
CA SER A 160 -13.03 -29.54 7.10
C SER A 160 -12.02 -28.90 8.03
N ARG A 161 -10.90 -28.44 7.46
CA ARG A 161 -9.86 -27.71 8.20
C ARG A 161 -10.21 -26.23 8.41
N GLU A 162 -10.92 -25.67 7.44
CA GLU A 162 -11.34 -24.28 7.41
C GLU A 162 -12.73 -24.15 6.77
N LEU A 163 -13.54 -23.25 7.31
CA LEU A 163 -14.78 -22.77 6.74
C LEU A 163 -14.65 -21.27 6.48
N ALA A 164 -14.49 -20.88 5.22
CA ALA A 164 -14.44 -19.48 4.82
C ALA A 164 -15.84 -18.83 4.89
N LEU A 165 -15.94 -17.70 5.60
CA LEU A 165 -17.17 -16.92 5.74
C LEU A 165 -17.17 -15.65 4.86
N GLY A 166 -16.05 -15.35 4.19
CA GLY A 166 -15.87 -14.18 3.32
C GLY A 166 -15.24 -12.98 4.04
N ASP A 167 -14.80 -11.96 3.29
CA ASP A 167 -14.15 -10.73 3.81
C ASP A 167 -12.96 -10.98 4.76
N GLY A 168 -12.17 -12.04 4.49
CA GLY A 168 -11.04 -12.43 5.35
C GLY A 168 -11.45 -13.07 6.68
N LEU A 169 -12.74 -13.37 6.89
CA LEU A 169 -13.26 -14.08 8.05
C LEU A 169 -13.38 -15.58 7.75
N SER A 170 -12.89 -16.43 8.65
CA SER A 170 -13.06 -17.88 8.57
C SER A 170 -13.12 -18.53 9.95
N LEU A 171 -13.61 -19.78 9.99
CA LEU A 171 -13.49 -20.68 11.14
C LEU A 171 -12.45 -21.74 10.81
N VAL A 172 -11.43 -21.89 11.64
CA VAL A 172 -10.29 -22.77 11.40
C VAL A 172 -10.10 -23.71 12.58
N ARG A 173 -9.75 -24.97 12.34
CA ARG A 173 -9.36 -25.90 13.42
C ARG A 173 -8.07 -25.43 14.05
N GLY A 174 -8.02 -25.27 15.37
CA GLY A 174 -6.89 -24.64 16.06
C GLY A 174 -5.53 -25.26 15.73
N GLU A 175 -5.45 -26.58 15.66
CA GLU A 175 -4.24 -27.34 15.33
C GLU A 175 -3.76 -27.15 13.87
N THR A 176 -4.64 -26.66 12.99
CA THR A 176 -4.29 -26.35 11.60
C THR A 176 -3.86 -24.89 11.43
N CYS A 177 -4.06 -24.05 12.45
CA CYS A 177 -3.63 -22.67 12.44
C CYS A 177 -2.13 -22.59 12.78
N ALA A 178 -1.31 -22.38 11.75
CA ALA A 178 0.14 -22.35 11.88
C ALA A 178 0.61 -21.28 12.89
N ASP A 179 1.46 -21.72 13.82
CA ASP A 179 2.05 -20.94 14.90
C ASP A 179 1.03 -20.28 15.84
N ALA A 180 -0.22 -20.73 15.88
CA ALA A 180 -1.21 -20.19 16.81
C ALA A 180 -0.78 -20.44 18.28
N PRO A 181 -1.03 -19.49 19.20
CA PRO A 181 -0.71 -19.66 20.62
C PRO A 181 -1.40 -20.90 21.20
N THR A 182 -0.66 -21.65 22.02
CA THR A 182 -1.15 -22.89 22.64
C THR A 182 -2.42 -22.66 23.44
N GLU A 183 -2.52 -21.53 24.14
CA GLU A 183 -3.69 -21.16 24.94
C GLU A 183 -4.92 -20.89 24.07
N ALA A 184 -4.72 -20.45 22.82
CA ALA A 184 -5.81 -20.27 21.85
C ALA A 184 -6.29 -21.63 21.32
N VAL A 185 -5.34 -22.52 20.99
CA VAL A 185 -5.64 -23.82 20.36
C VAL A 185 -6.28 -24.77 21.36
N TRP A 186 -5.73 -24.91 22.56
CA TRP A 186 -6.13 -25.95 23.52
C TRP A 186 -7.00 -25.41 24.66
N GLY A 187 -6.87 -24.11 25.00
CA GLY A 187 -7.54 -23.55 26.17
C GLY A 187 -7.25 -24.34 27.44
N ASP A 188 -8.28 -24.60 28.24
CA ASP A 188 -8.21 -25.45 29.45
C ASP A 188 -8.59 -26.93 29.17
N GLY A 189 -8.84 -27.29 27.91
CA GLY A 189 -9.32 -28.61 27.50
C GLY A 189 -8.25 -29.49 26.84
N GLU A 190 -8.60 -30.75 26.60
CA GLU A 190 -7.74 -31.70 25.86
C GLU A 190 -7.97 -31.68 24.35
N ASP A 191 -9.14 -31.23 23.90
CA ASP A 191 -9.49 -31.14 22.48
C ASP A 191 -9.16 -29.76 21.88
N PRO A 192 -8.68 -29.69 20.62
CA PRO A 192 -8.38 -28.42 19.99
C PRO A 192 -9.67 -27.66 19.67
N THR A 193 -9.67 -26.38 20.00
CA THR A 193 -10.80 -25.48 19.76
C THR A 193 -10.86 -25.05 18.30
N VAL A 194 -12.06 -24.66 17.85
CA VAL A 194 -12.22 -23.95 16.58
C VAL A 194 -11.87 -22.48 16.82
N LEU A 195 -11.03 -21.90 15.97
CA LEU A 195 -10.66 -20.50 16.00
C LEU A 195 -11.52 -19.70 15.01
N ALA A 196 -12.11 -18.61 15.48
CA ALA A 196 -12.57 -17.55 14.59
C ALA A 196 -11.36 -16.70 14.16
N VAL A 197 -11.10 -16.64 12.87
CA VAL A 197 -9.93 -15.98 12.28
C VAL A 197 -10.39 -14.82 11.42
N LEU A 198 -9.84 -13.63 11.65
CA LEU A 198 -10.01 -12.46 10.78
C LEU A 198 -8.65 -12.02 10.24
N VAL A 199 -8.51 -11.99 8.92
CA VAL A 199 -7.33 -11.50 8.21
C VAL A 199 -7.66 -10.18 7.51
N VAL A 200 -6.93 -9.11 7.84
CA VAL A 200 -7.13 -7.79 7.24
C VAL A 200 -5.80 -7.25 6.71
N ALA A 201 -5.79 -6.84 5.45
CA ALA A 201 -4.73 -6.00 4.91
C ALA A 201 -5.00 -4.54 5.32
N GLN A 202 -4.09 -3.93 6.06
CA GLN A 202 -4.24 -2.56 6.55
C GLN A 202 -2.92 -1.80 6.51
N ASP A 203 -2.98 -0.49 6.78
CA ASP A 203 -1.79 0.30 7.03
C ASP A 203 -1.18 -0.09 8.39
N ARG A 204 0.14 -0.26 8.46
CA ARG A 204 0.91 -0.62 9.66
C ARG A 204 0.82 0.45 10.74
N ALA A 205 0.59 1.71 10.37
CA ALA A 205 0.35 2.79 11.33
C ALA A 205 -1.02 2.68 12.02
N VAL A 206 -1.97 1.95 11.43
CA VAL A 206 -3.29 1.73 12.01
C VAL A 206 -3.18 0.64 13.10
N PRO A 207 -3.77 0.87 14.29
CA PRO A 207 -3.82 -0.15 15.33
C PRO A 207 -4.42 -1.47 14.84
N PRO A 208 -4.07 -2.62 15.45
CA PRO A 208 -4.67 -3.90 15.09
C PRO A 208 -6.21 -3.85 15.13
N PRO A 209 -6.91 -4.52 14.19
CA PRO A 209 -8.34 -4.36 13.96
C PRO A 209 -9.20 -5.13 15.00
N VAL A 210 -8.87 -5.02 16.29
CA VAL A 210 -9.51 -5.77 17.39
C VAL A 210 -10.98 -5.43 17.54
N SER A 211 -11.36 -4.15 17.38
CA SER A 211 -12.76 -3.71 17.43
C SER A 211 -13.59 -4.28 16.27
N ILE A 212 -13.00 -4.32 15.08
CA ILE A 212 -13.61 -4.90 13.88
C ILE A 212 -13.75 -6.42 14.06
N ALA A 213 -12.70 -7.10 14.54
CA ALA A 213 -12.71 -8.53 14.85
C ALA A 213 -13.81 -8.86 15.86
N ARG A 214 -13.89 -8.11 16.97
CA ARG A 214 -14.94 -8.24 17.99
C ARG A 214 -16.34 -8.14 17.40
N ALA A 215 -16.60 -7.14 16.56
CA ALA A 215 -17.89 -6.96 15.92
C ALA A 215 -18.24 -8.12 14.96
N ARG A 216 -17.28 -8.54 14.13
CA ARG A 216 -17.45 -9.65 13.18
C ARG A 216 -17.65 -11.00 13.89
N PHE A 217 -16.88 -11.29 14.94
CA PHE A 217 -17.02 -12.51 15.74
C PHE A 217 -18.36 -12.57 16.48
N ARG A 218 -18.83 -11.45 17.06
CA ARG A 218 -20.18 -11.38 17.64
C ARG A 218 -21.28 -11.65 16.62
N ARG A 219 -21.10 -11.20 15.37
CA ARG A 219 -22.03 -11.50 14.28
C ARG A 219 -22.05 -12.99 13.96
N VAL A 220 -20.89 -13.65 13.89
CA VAL A 220 -20.81 -15.12 13.72
C VAL A 220 -21.56 -15.84 14.82
N LEU A 221 -21.31 -15.48 16.08
CA LEU A 221 -21.97 -16.10 17.24
C LEU A 221 -23.48 -15.88 17.23
N THR A 222 -23.95 -14.70 16.80
CA THR A 222 -25.38 -14.43 16.61
C THR A 222 -25.95 -15.33 15.52
N THR A 223 -25.28 -15.46 14.38
CA THR A 223 -25.70 -16.34 13.29
C THR A 223 -25.79 -17.81 13.73
N LEU A 224 -24.80 -18.31 14.48
CA LEU A 224 -24.80 -19.69 14.99
C LEU A 224 -25.99 -19.94 15.93
N ARG A 225 -26.27 -19.01 16.84
CA ARG A 225 -27.42 -19.11 17.76
C ARG A 225 -28.78 -19.02 17.07
N LEU A 226 -28.84 -18.37 15.90
CA LEU A 226 -30.04 -18.36 15.07
C LEU A 226 -30.20 -19.66 14.27
N PHE A 227 -29.09 -20.26 13.86
CA PHE A 227 -29.07 -21.51 13.10
C PHE A 227 -29.44 -22.72 13.98
N GLU A 228 -28.84 -22.82 15.17
CA GLU A 228 -29.04 -23.95 16.07
C GLU A 228 -29.06 -23.51 17.54
N ARG A 229 -29.85 -24.22 18.35
CA ARG A 229 -29.87 -24.03 19.80
C ARG A 229 -28.61 -24.65 20.40
N GLY A 230 -27.56 -23.85 20.54
CA GLY A 230 -26.29 -24.26 21.13
C GLY A 230 -25.70 -23.22 22.09
N GLY A 231 -24.87 -23.70 23.01
CA GLY A 231 -24.08 -22.88 23.94
C GLY A 231 -22.83 -22.31 23.29
N TYR A 232 -22.97 -21.52 22.23
CA TYR A 232 -21.83 -20.92 21.52
C TYR A 232 -21.28 -19.70 22.26
N ALA A 233 -19.95 -19.63 22.42
CA ALA A 233 -19.27 -18.52 23.07
C ALA A 233 -17.94 -18.18 22.37
N ILE A 234 -17.53 -16.92 22.41
CA ILE A 234 -16.17 -16.51 22.03
C ILE A 234 -15.36 -16.34 23.32
N GLY A 235 -14.13 -16.85 23.33
CA GLY A 235 -13.21 -16.69 24.46
C GLY A 235 -12.98 -15.20 24.80
N PRO A 236 -12.78 -14.86 26.09
CA PRO A 236 -12.58 -13.47 26.51
C PRO A 236 -11.27 -12.87 26.00
N MET A 237 -10.31 -13.74 25.66
CA MET A 237 -9.03 -13.38 25.08
C MET A 237 -8.96 -13.80 23.61
N GLY A 238 -8.39 -12.91 22.81
CA GLY A 238 -7.94 -13.18 21.46
C GLY A 238 -6.46 -12.91 21.32
N TRP A 239 -5.93 -13.17 20.13
CA TRP A 239 -4.55 -12.89 19.79
C TRP A 239 -4.49 -12.18 18.45
N THR A 240 -3.57 -11.24 18.33
CA THR A 240 -3.30 -10.54 17.08
C THR A 240 -1.86 -10.76 16.66
N ARG A 241 -1.63 -10.94 15.36
CA ARG A 241 -0.31 -11.01 14.73
C ARG A 241 -0.29 -10.10 13.53
N THR A 242 0.81 -9.39 13.34
CA THR A 242 1.05 -8.58 12.14
C THR A 242 2.17 -9.24 11.34
N ASP A 243 1.88 -9.55 10.09
CA ASP A 243 2.72 -10.32 9.16
C ASP A 243 3.21 -11.63 9.81
N SER A 244 4.51 -11.90 9.77
CA SER A 244 5.18 -13.03 10.42
C SER A 244 5.69 -12.70 11.84
N GLY A 245 5.19 -11.62 12.46
CA GLY A 245 5.57 -11.21 13.81
C GLY A 245 5.07 -12.15 14.91
N SER A 246 5.34 -11.79 16.18
CA SER A 246 4.83 -12.55 17.32
C SER A 246 3.34 -12.29 17.57
N TRP A 247 2.64 -13.32 18.05
CA TRP A 247 1.29 -13.17 18.57
C TRP A 247 1.29 -12.32 19.84
N ARG A 248 0.32 -11.41 19.95
CA ARG A 248 0.10 -10.57 21.13
C ARG A 248 -1.32 -10.78 21.65
N PRO A 249 -1.51 -11.02 22.96
CA PRO A 249 -2.83 -11.16 23.54
C PRO A 249 -3.61 -9.84 23.48
N VAL A 250 -4.91 -9.92 23.21
CA VAL A 250 -5.84 -8.79 23.16
C VAL A 250 -7.16 -9.17 23.81
N ALA A 251 -7.82 -8.20 24.44
CA ALA A 251 -9.16 -8.40 24.99
C ALA A 251 -10.23 -8.26 23.89
N LEU A 252 -11.19 -9.19 23.86
CA LEU A 252 -12.32 -9.22 22.91
C LEU A 252 -13.66 -8.84 23.56
#